data_AF-A0A2V9A2M5-F1
#
_entry.id   AF-A0A2V9A2M5-F1
#
_cell.length_a   1.000
_cell.length_b   1.000
_cell.length_c   1.000
_cell.angle_alpha   90.00
_cell.angle_beta   90.00
_cell.angle_gamma   90.00
#
_symmetry.space_group_name_H-M   'P 1'
#
loop_
_entity.id
_entity.type
_entity.pdbx_description
1 polymer ?
#
loop_
_entity_poly.entity_id
_entity_poly.type
_entity_poly.pdbx_seq_one_letter_code
_entity_poly.pdbx_strand_id
1 'polypeptide(L)'
;MPMKRLILLPLCFLVLGAKAQAPPTNMDDFDGCGLDGNAKTANLKKLNQLKNRYAPPQNNQIDHSITLRALLARGIDTTRWNSTSGAEITGFVLDVKPGGGETCNCGKTDAVHADSHIELVLHQTDTAMTQSVVVEVTPRLRSIMGASGTDWATKTLRKQFRHKWVQVSGWLTFDSQHANAAENTNPGGAGNWRATAWEIHPVTLEVRRKAKLPRLSAKSARIPQPKGWHWNREATAHLGASIRIGAQQAHLLSLVLGDGMKLVLIGLSIGLVASLALTRFVASVLYGVSSTDPATFFTVALLFVCIALAACWIPAHRATRVDPIIALRCD
;
A
#
# COMPACT_ATOMS: atom_id res chain seq x y z
N MET A 1 -52.60 -17.45 40.01
CA MET A 1 -51.45 -16.70 39.44
C MET A 1 -51.10 -17.33 38.10
N PRO A 2 -51.13 -16.59 36.97
CA PRO A 2 -51.19 -17.18 35.64
C PRO A 2 -49.81 -17.52 35.06
N MET A 3 -49.73 -18.68 34.41
CA MET A 3 -48.64 -19.10 33.53
C MET A 3 -48.53 -18.14 32.33
N LYS A 4 -47.35 -17.55 32.13
CA LYS A 4 -47.01 -16.83 30.89
C LYS A 4 -46.57 -17.84 29.83
N ARG A 5 -47.40 -18.01 28.80
CA ARG A 5 -47.04 -18.70 27.54
C ARG A 5 -46.05 -17.81 26.77
N LEU A 6 -44.84 -18.32 26.53
CA LEU A 6 -43.88 -17.71 25.62
C LEU A 6 -44.18 -18.22 24.21
N ILE A 7 -44.73 -17.35 23.36
CA ILE A 7 -44.98 -17.63 21.95
C ILE A 7 -43.65 -17.45 21.20
N LEU A 8 -43.07 -18.57 20.75
CA LEU A 8 -41.96 -18.54 19.79
C LEU A 8 -42.54 -18.31 18.39
N LEU A 9 -42.39 -17.10 17.84
CA LEU A 9 -42.60 -16.83 16.42
C LEU A 9 -41.34 -17.26 15.65
N PRO A 10 -41.42 -18.16 14.66
CA PRO A 10 -40.27 -18.46 13.82
C PRO A 10 -40.05 -17.29 12.87
N LEU A 11 -38.89 -16.65 12.96
CA LEU A 11 -38.44 -15.66 11.99
C LEU A 11 -38.15 -16.39 10.68
N CYS A 12 -39.09 -16.32 9.75
CA CYS A 12 -38.94 -16.81 8.39
C CYS A 12 -37.94 -15.92 7.66
N PHE A 13 -36.66 -16.32 7.61
CA PHE A 13 -35.69 -15.73 6.70
C PHE A 13 -35.90 -16.32 5.31
N LEU A 14 -36.67 -15.62 4.47
CA LEU A 14 -36.64 -15.81 3.03
C LEU A 14 -35.28 -15.31 2.52
N VAL A 15 -34.29 -16.21 2.45
CA VAL A 15 -33.09 -15.99 1.64
C VAL A 15 -33.51 -16.24 0.19
N LEU A 16 -33.92 -15.19 -0.51
CA LEU A 16 -33.95 -15.20 -1.97
C LEU A 16 -32.49 -15.38 -2.44
N GLY A 17 -32.17 -16.61 -2.84
CA GLY A 17 -30.87 -16.95 -3.39
C GLY A 17 -30.61 -16.15 -4.66
N ALA A 18 -29.72 -15.17 -4.57
CA ALA A 18 -29.02 -14.68 -5.75
C ALA A 18 -28.23 -15.87 -6.32
N LYS A 19 -28.66 -16.41 -7.46
CA LYS A 19 -27.87 -17.39 -8.20
C LYS A 19 -26.55 -16.71 -8.56
N ALA A 20 -25.44 -17.21 -7.99
CA ALA A 20 -24.12 -16.89 -8.49
C ALA A 20 -24.06 -17.36 -9.96
N GLN A 21 -23.84 -16.42 -10.88
CA GLN A 21 -23.66 -16.75 -12.29
C GLN A 21 -22.27 -17.34 -12.46
N ALA A 22 -22.12 -18.42 -13.24
CA ALA A 22 -20.78 -18.95 -13.54
C ALA A 22 -19.88 -17.81 -14.10
N PRO A 23 -18.59 -17.75 -13.74
CA PRO A 23 -17.67 -16.74 -14.27
C PRO A 23 -17.71 -16.75 -15.81
N PRO A 24 -17.53 -15.60 -16.47
CA PRO A 24 -17.58 -15.52 -17.92
C PRO A 24 -16.61 -16.52 -18.55
N THR A 25 -17.08 -17.24 -19.57
CA THR A 25 -16.32 -18.31 -20.25
C THR A 25 -15.07 -17.79 -20.96
N ASN A 26 -15.03 -16.50 -21.25
CA ASN A 26 -13.87 -15.78 -21.74
C ASN A 26 -13.71 -14.47 -20.96
N MET A 27 -12.64 -14.38 -20.15
CA MET A 27 -12.32 -13.17 -19.39
C MET A 27 -11.58 -12.12 -20.22
N ASP A 28 -11.15 -12.46 -21.44
CA ASP A 28 -10.39 -11.58 -22.34
C ASP A 28 -11.30 -10.79 -23.30
N ASP A 29 -12.59 -11.14 -23.39
CA ASP A 29 -13.61 -10.41 -24.15
C ASP A 29 -14.73 -9.88 -23.23
N PHE A 30 -15.19 -8.66 -23.47
CA PHE A 30 -16.35 -8.08 -22.80
C PHE A 30 -17.26 -7.45 -23.86
N ASP A 31 -18.42 -8.07 -24.10
CA ASP A 31 -19.42 -7.63 -25.09
C ASP A 31 -18.82 -7.36 -26.49
N GLY A 32 -17.97 -8.28 -26.95
CA GLY A 32 -17.28 -8.20 -28.25
C GLY A 32 -16.08 -7.25 -28.27
N CYS A 33 -15.64 -6.78 -27.11
CA CYS A 33 -14.44 -5.95 -26.95
C CYS A 33 -13.32 -6.76 -26.28
N GLY A 34 -12.29 -7.12 -27.05
CA GLY A 34 -11.12 -7.84 -26.57
C GLY A 34 -10.17 -6.97 -25.72
N LEU A 35 -9.09 -7.56 -25.21
CA LEU A 35 -8.08 -6.87 -24.38
C LEU A 35 -7.43 -5.65 -25.07
N ASP A 36 -7.24 -5.72 -26.38
CA ASP A 36 -6.69 -4.62 -27.20
C ASP A 36 -7.70 -3.49 -27.43
N GLY A 37 -8.97 -3.70 -27.12
CA GLY A 37 -10.07 -2.81 -27.45
C GLY A 37 -10.12 -2.48 -28.95
N ASN A 38 -10.34 -1.21 -29.31
CA ASN A 38 -10.33 -0.75 -30.71
C ASN A 38 -9.03 -0.02 -31.12
N ALA A 39 -7.96 -0.14 -30.32
CA ALA A 39 -6.69 0.56 -30.54
C ALA A 39 -6.06 0.21 -31.89
N LYS A 40 -5.57 1.24 -32.59
CA LYS A 40 -4.95 1.11 -33.92
C LYS A 40 -3.43 0.93 -33.87
N THR A 41 -2.76 1.45 -32.85
CA THR A 41 -1.29 1.41 -32.74
C THR A 41 -0.83 0.36 -31.73
N ALA A 42 0.37 -0.19 -31.92
CA ALA A 42 0.94 -1.18 -31.01
C ALA A 42 1.07 -0.65 -29.57
N ASN A 43 1.43 0.62 -29.41
CA ASN A 43 1.55 1.25 -28.09
C ASN A 43 0.20 1.35 -27.38
N LEU A 44 -0.86 1.76 -28.09
CA LEU A 44 -2.21 1.83 -27.51
C LEU A 44 -2.78 0.44 -27.22
N LYS A 45 -2.49 -0.57 -28.05
CA LYS A 45 -2.87 -1.96 -27.74
C LYS A 45 -2.22 -2.44 -26.43
N LYS A 46 -0.92 -2.18 -26.26
CA LYS A 46 -0.21 -2.50 -25.01
C LYS A 46 -0.79 -1.75 -23.81
N LEU A 47 -1.13 -0.47 -23.96
CA LEU A 47 -1.83 0.28 -22.92
C LEU A 47 -3.19 -0.35 -22.59
N ASN A 48 -3.99 -0.70 -23.59
CA ASN A 48 -5.29 -1.31 -23.40
C ASN A 48 -5.21 -2.67 -22.70
N GLN A 49 -4.21 -3.50 -23.04
CA GLN A 49 -3.94 -4.75 -22.33
C GLN A 49 -3.59 -4.49 -20.85
N LEU A 50 -2.82 -3.45 -20.55
CA LEU A 50 -2.54 -3.05 -19.16
C LEU A 50 -3.79 -2.55 -18.45
N LYS A 51 -4.64 -1.76 -19.12
CA LYS A 51 -5.90 -1.26 -18.56
C LYS A 51 -6.92 -2.39 -18.32
N ASN A 52 -6.96 -3.37 -19.22
CA ASN A 52 -7.87 -4.51 -19.18
C ASN A 52 -7.37 -5.70 -18.34
N ARG A 53 -6.26 -5.56 -17.60
CA ARG A 53 -5.84 -6.56 -16.62
C ARG A 53 -6.98 -6.84 -15.65
N TYR A 54 -7.15 -8.10 -15.26
CA TYR A 54 -8.12 -8.52 -14.26
C TYR A 54 -7.48 -9.30 -13.11
N ALA A 55 -6.24 -9.76 -13.27
CA ALA A 55 -5.46 -10.37 -12.20
C ALA A 55 -4.81 -9.29 -11.31
N PRO A 56 -5.08 -9.27 -9.99
CA PRO A 56 -4.41 -8.35 -9.08
C PRO A 56 -2.93 -8.71 -8.89
N PRO A 57 -2.06 -7.76 -8.48
CA PRO A 57 -0.67 -8.06 -8.15
C PRO A 57 -0.57 -8.99 -6.93
N GLN A 58 0.45 -9.84 -6.93
CA GLN A 58 0.85 -10.61 -5.75
C GLN A 58 1.59 -9.71 -4.74
N ASN A 59 1.64 -10.10 -3.46
CA ASN A 59 2.27 -9.29 -2.41
C ASN A 59 3.74 -8.92 -2.69
N ASN A 60 4.52 -9.81 -3.34
CA ASN A 60 5.91 -9.54 -3.73
C ASN A 60 6.05 -8.59 -4.93
N GLN A 61 4.95 -8.27 -5.60
CA GLN A 61 4.88 -7.32 -6.72
C GLN A 61 4.38 -5.95 -6.25
N ILE A 62 3.99 -5.80 -4.98
CA ILE A 62 3.55 -4.53 -4.41
C ILE A 62 4.79 -3.75 -3.96
N ASP A 63 4.97 -2.57 -4.54
CA ASP A 63 5.94 -1.59 -4.06
C ASP A 63 5.29 -0.71 -3.00
N HIS A 64 5.61 -0.98 -1.73
CA HIS A 64 5.08 -0.25 -0.57
C HIS A 64 5.60 1.20 -0.46
N SER A 65 6.58 1.61 -1.27
CA SER A 65 6.99 3.02 -1.35
C SER A 65 5.96 3.87 -2.12
N ILE A 66 5.13 3.22 -2.95
CA ILE A 66 4.09 3.87 -3.75
C ILE A 66 2.86 4.09 -2.87
N THR A 67 2.89 5.22 -2.16
CA THR A 67 1.81 5.66 -1.29
C THR A 67 0.91 6.67 -2.01
N LEU A 68 -0.32 6.88 -1.54
CA LEU A 68 -1.19 7.96 -2.07
C LEU A 68 -0.48 9.31 -2.03
N ARG A 69 0.28 9.59 -0.97
CA ARG A 69 1.08 10.81 -0.84
C ARG A 69 2.16 10.92 -1.91
N ALA A 70 2.82 9.81 -2.26
CA ALA A 70 3.84 9.79 -3.32
C ALA A 70 3.22 10.03 -4.69
N LEU A 71 2.06 9.41 -4.98
CA LEU A 71 1.31 9.61 -6.21
C LEU A 71 0.85 11.07 -6.40
N LEU A 72 0.36 11.70 -5.33
CA LEU A 72 -0.08 13.09 -5.34
C LEU A 72 1.06 14.11 -5.24
N ALA A 73 2.28 13.69 -4.92
CA ALA A 73 3.41 14.62 -4.82
C ALA A 73 3.67 15.25 -6.19
N ARG A 74 3.98 16.56 -6.21
CA ARG A 74 4.39 17.23 -7.45
C ARG A 74 5.68 16.62 -7.99
N GLY A 75 5.72 16.38 -9.29
CA GLY A 75 6.88 15.85 -10.00
C GLY A 75 6.51 15.43 -11.41
N ILE A 76 7.49 15.18 -12.29
CA ILE A 76 7.21 14.72 -13.66
C ILE A 76 6.85 13.25 -13.62
N ASP A 77 5.60 12.94 -13.96
CA ASP A 77 5.06 11.60 -13.81
C ASP A 77 5.50 10.56 -14.86
N THR A 78 6.14 10.99 -15.94
CA THR A 78 6.47 10.08 -17.06
C THR A 78 7.53 9.02 -16.71
N THR A 79 8.27 9.16 -15.62
CA THR A 79 9.38 8.26 -15.26
C THR A 79 9.42 7.83 -13.79
N ARG A 80 8.45 8.26 -12.95
CA ARG A 80 8.51 7.99 -11.50
C ARG A 80 8.28 6.54 -11.13
N TRP A 81 7.45 5.85 -11.90
CA TRP A 81 7.04 4.47 -11.65
C TRP A 81 6.99 3.67 -12.96
N ASN A 82 6.62 2.41 -12.85
CA ASN A 82 6.48 1.50 -13.98
C ASN A 82 5.17 0.70 -13.86
N SER A 83 4.60 0.31 -15.00
CA SER A 83 3.34 -0.45 -15.02
C SER A 83 3.48 -1.92 -14.59
N THR A 84 4.70 -2.35 -14.24
CA THR A 84 5.00 -3.68 -13.70
C THR A 84 5.04 -3.72 -12.18
N SER A 85 4.77 -2.60 -11.50
CA SER A 85 4.71 -2.52 -10.05
C SER A 85 3.26 -2.38 -9.58
N GLY A 86 2.90 -3.18 -8.59
CA GLY A 86 1.67 -3.02 -7.81
C GLY A 86 1.83 -1.91 -6.78
N ALA A 87 0.73 -1.32 -6.37
CA ALA A 87 0.67 -0.37 -5.27
C ALA A 87 -0.45 -0.78 -4.30
N GLU A 88 -0.26 -0.49 -3.02
CA GLU A 88 -1.30 -0.58 -2.01
C GLU A 88 -1.42 0.79 -1.32
N ILE A 89 -2.50 1.51 -1.62
CA ILE A 89 -2.72 2.87 -1.15
C ILE A 89 -3.96 2.96 -0.29
N THR A 90 -3.96 3.88 0.66
CA THR A 90 -5.14 4.21 1.45
C THR A 90 -5.52 5.67 1.23
N GLY A 91 -6.78 5.92 0.93
CA GLY A 91 -7.30 7.24 0.60
C GLY A 91 -8.75 7.43 1.01
N PHE A 92 -9.18 8.69 1.02
CA PHE A 92 -10.57 9.04 1.18
C PHE A 92 -11.23 9.16 -0.19
N VAL A 93 -12.38 8.51 -0.36
CA VAL A 93 -13.12 8.55 -1.64
C VAL A 93 -13.88 9.86 -1.73
N LEU A 94 -13.44 10.75 -2.62
CA LEU A 94 -14.10 12.01 -2.92
C LEU A 94 -15.42 11.76 -3.67
N ASP A 95 -15.35 11.05 -4.79
CA ASP A 95 -16.52 10.60 -5.54
C ASP A 95 -16.24 9.28 -6.29
N VAL A 96 -17.31 8.67 -6.78
CA VAL A 96 -17.25 7.59 -7.76
C VAL A 96 -18.15 7.94 -8.92
N LYS A 97 -17.60 7.95 -10.14
CA LYS A 97 -18.28 8.45 -11.34
C LYS A 97 -17.92 7.63 -12.57
N PRO A 98 -18.74 7.66 -13.64
CA PRO A 98 -18.36 7.04 -14.90
C PRO A 98 -17.17 7.76 -15.54
N GLY A 99 -16.29 6.98 -16.17
CA GLY A 99 -15.22 7.45 -17.03
C GLY A 99 -15.72 7.91 -18.40
N GLY A 100 -14.78 8.34 -19.23
CA GLY A 100 -15.03 8.73 -20.62
C GLY A 100 -15.02 7.55 -21.59
N GLY A 101 -15.16 7.85 -22.89
CA GLY A 101 -14.95 6.85 -23.93
C GLY A 101 -13.46 6.62 -24.15
N GLU A 102 -13.04 5.35 -24.09
CA GLU A 102 -11.64 4.96 -24.21
C GLU A 102 -11.44 3.84 -25.22
N THR A 103 -10.23 3.73 -25.75
CA THR A 103 -9.94 2.69 -26.75
C THR A 103 -9.97 1.29 -26.15
N CYS A 104 -9.62 1.14 -24.86
CA CYS A 104 -9.66 -0.12 -24.11
C CYS A 104 -11.07 -0.70 -23.99
N ASN A 105 -12.10 0.17 -24.02
CA ASN A 105 -13.52 -0.15 -23.98
C ASN A 105 -14.19 0.02 -25.37
N CYS A 106 -13.40 -0.07 -26.44
CA CYS A 106 -13.85 0.04 -27.83
C CYS A 106 -14.59 1.35 -28.15
N GLY A 107 -14.36 2.41 -27.39
CA GLY A 107 -14.99 3.72 -27.55
C GLY A 107 -16.44 3.81 -27.08
N LYS A 108 -16.98 2.77 -26.44
CA LYS A 108 -18.34 2.78 -25.88
C LYS A 108 -18.38 3.67 -24.63
N THR A 109 -19.48 4.39 -24.41
CA THR A 109 -19.62 5.41 -23.35
C THR A 109 -20.84 5.22 -22.46
N ASP A 110 -21.68 4.23 -22.73
CA ASP A 110 -22.82 3.94 -21.88
C ASP A 110 -22.37 3.39 -20.51
N ALA A 111 -23.25 3.44 -19.51
CA ALA A 111 -22.92 3.09 -18.14
C ALA A 111 -22.46 1.63 -17.94
N VAL A 112 -22.76 0.73 -18.88
CA VAL A 112 -22.30 -0.65 -18.83
C VAL A 112 -20.84 -0.76 -19.29
N HIS A 113 -20.43 0.03 -20.28
CA HIS A 113 -19.11 -0.06 -20.90
C HIS A 113 -18.11 1.04 -20.51
N ALA A 114 -18.54 2.11 -19.84
CA ALA A 114 -17.61 3.10 -19.30
C ALA A 114 -16.88 2.56 -18.05
N ASP A 115 -15.64 2.99 -17.82
CA ASP A 115 -14.96 2.70 -16.56
C ASP A 115 -15.69 3.35 -15.38
N SER A 116 -15.49 2.82 -14.17
CA SER A 116 -15.85 3.55 -12.95
C SER A 116 -14.60 4.14 -12.34
N HIS A 117 -14.53 5.47 -12.28
CA HIS A 117 -13.45 6.20 -11.62
C HIS A 117 -13.79 6.38 -10.15
N ILE A 118 -12.94 5.87 -9.26
CA ILE A 118 -12.96 6.12 -7.82
C ILE A 118 -11.86 7.14 -7.54
N GLU A 119 -12.24 8.34 -7.12
CA GLU A 119 -11.31 9.44 -6.90
C GLU A 119 -10.83 9.44 -5.45
N LEU A 120 -9.53 9.19 -5.24
CA LEU A 120 -8.92 9.13 -3.92
C LEU A 120 -8.13 10.41 -3.60
N VAL A 121 -8.45 11.02 -2.46
CA VAL A 121 -7.76 12.20 -1.91
C VAL A 121 -7.12 11.91 -0.55
N LEU A 122 -6.15 12.74 -0.14
CA LEU A 122 -5.42 12.57 1.12
C LEU A 122 -6.23 12.97 2.34
N HIS A 123 -7.06 14.00 2.23
CA HIS A 123 -7.83 14.54 3.34
C HIS A 123 -9.32 14.65 2.98
N GLN A 124 -10.19 14.47 3.97
CA GLN A 124 -11.65 14.58 3.79
C GLN A 124 -12.09 16.01 3.43
N THR A 125 -11.22 16.99 3.68
CA THR A 125 -11.40 18.40 3.36
C THR A 125 -10.92 18.75 1.95
N ASP A 126 -10.22 17.84 1.27
CA ASP A 126 -9.77 18.07 -0.09
C ASP A 126 -10.99 18.02 -1.01
N THR A 127 -11.27 19.12 -1.71
CA THR A 127 -12.41 19.23 -2.63
C THR A 127 -11.97 19.44 -4.07
N ALA A 128 -10.69 19.74 -4.31
CA ALA A 128 -10.17 19.97 -5.65
C ALA A 128 -9.82 18.64 -6.32
N MET A 129 -10.41 18.40 -7.49
CA MET A 129 -10.17 17.15 -8.23
C MET A 129 -8.71 17.01 -8.68
N THR A 130 -8.01 18.14 -8.89
CA THR A 130 -6.55 18.21 -9.14
C THR A 130 -5.69 17.68 -8.00
N GLN A 131 -6.29 17.28 -6.87
CA GLN A 131 -5.63 16.65 -5.73
C GLN A 131 -5.98 15.15 -5.59
N SER A 132 -6.57 14.54 -6.62
CA SER A 132 -6.97 13.13 -6.59
C SER A 132 -6.06 12.21 -7.41
N VAL A 133 -5.98 10.95 -6.98
CA VAL A 133 -5.55 9.80 -7.80
C VAL A 133 -6.80 9.06 -8.25
N VAL A 134 -6.81 8.60 -9.50
CA VAL A 134 -7.90 7.78 -10.04
C VAL A 134 -7.59 6.31 -9.80
N VAL A 135 -8.53 5.63 -9.18
CA VAL A 135 -8.61 4.17 -9.15
C VAL A 135 -9.69 3.75 -10.15
N GLU A 136 -9.34 2.89 -11.10
CA GLU A 136 -10.26 2.47 -12.15
C GLU A 136 -10.85 1.08 -11.89
N VAL A 137 -12.16 0.95 -12.11
CA VAL A 137 -12.86 -0.33 -12.17
C VAL A 137 -13.45 -0.48 -13.58
N THR A 138 -12.83 -1.35 -14.38
CA THR A 138 -13.23 -1.57 -15.77
C THR A 138 -14.56 -2.34 -15.87
N PRO A 139 -15.32 -2.21 -16.97
CA PRO A 139 -16.51 -3.02 -17.23
C PRO A 139 -16.26 -4.52 -17.11
N ARG A 140 -15.10 -4.96 -17.60
CA ARG A 140 -14.62 -6.34 -17.50
C ARG A 140 -14.52 -6.79 -16.04
N LEU A 141 -13.86 -5.99 -15.19
CA LEU A 141 -13.75 -6.28 -13.77
C LEU A 141 -15.14 -6.30 -13.10
N ARG A 142 -16.03 -5.35 -13.44
CA ARG A 142 -17.41 -5.34 -12.92
C ARG A 142 -18.18 -6.61 -13.30
N SER A 143 -18.01 -7.11 -14.53
CA SER A 143 -18.64 -8.36 -15.01
C SER A 143 -18.13 -9.58 -14.25
N ILE A 144 -16.80 -9.68 -14.05
CA ILE A 144 -16.16 -10.77 -13.28
C ILE A 144 -16.67 -10.78 -11.82
N MET A 145 -16.75 -9.60 -11.20
CA MET A 145 -17.26 -9.45 -9.83
C MET A 145 -18.76 -9.76 -9.76
N GLY A 146 -19.54 -9.35 -10.77
CA GLY A 146 -20.96 -9.65 -10.89
C GLY A 146 -21.25 -11.14 -10.98
N ALA A 147 -20.44 -11.89 -11.73
CA ALA A 147 -20.52 -13.35 -11.77
C ALA A 147 -20.25 -13.97 -10.38
N SER A 148 -19.33 -13.38 -9.63
CA SER A 148 -19.04 -13.76 -8.23
C SER A 148 -20.10 -13.27 -7.22
N GLY A 149 -21.25 -12.75 -7.69
CA GLY A 149 -22.34 -12.27 -6.85
C GLY A 149 -22.11 -10.89 -6.21
N THR A 150 -21.08 -10.16 -6.65
CA THR A 150 -20.73 -8.84 -6.12
C THR A 150 -21.11 -7.75 -7.11
N ASP A 151 -22.10 -6.91 -6.75
CA ASP A 151 -22.51 -5.78 -7.59
C ASP A 151 -21.51 -4.62 -7.51
N TRP A 152 -20.72 -4.46 -8.56
CA TRP A 152 -19.77 -3.36 -8.73
C TRP A 152 -20.21 -2.35 -9.79
N ALA A 153 -21.50 -2.24 -10.09
CA ALA A 153 -22.00 -1.13 -10.90
C ALA A 153 -21.56 0.22 -10.32
N THR A 154 -21.26 1.21 -11.16
CA THR A 154 -20.75 2.53 -10.73
C THR A 154 -21.63 3.17 -9.65
N LYS A 155 -22.96 3.05 -9.78
CA LYS A 155 -23.93 3.57 -8.80
C LYS A 155 -23.80 2.86 -7.44
N THR A 156 -23.56 1.56 -7.45
CA THR A 156 -23.38 0.74 -6.25
C THR A 156 -22.05 1.05 -5.58
N LEU A 157 -20.95 1.11 -6.35
CA LEU A 157 -19.65 1.56 -5.85
C LEU A 157 -19.74 2.95 -5.22
N ARG A 158 -20.41 3.90 -5.89
CA ARG A 158 -20.63 5.24 -5.35
C ARG A 158 -21.38 5.22 -4.03
N LYS A 159 -22.51 4.50 -3.96
CA LYS A 159 -23.30 4.34 -2.73
C LYS A 159 -22.49 3.70 -1.60
N GLN A 160 -21.64 2.74 -1.94
CA GLN A 160 -20.88 1.97 -0.97
C GLN A 160 -19.65 2.70 -0.45
N PHE A 161 -18.92 3.42 -1.30
CA PHE A 161 -17.57 3.91 -0.98
C PHE A 161 -17.43 5.42 -0.89
N ARG A 162 -18.32 6.20 -1.51
CA ARG A 162 -18.24 7.66 -1.46
C ARG A 162 -18.19 8.16 -0.02
N HIS A 163 -17.27 9.09 0.24
CA HIS A 163 -16.99 9.67 1.55
C HIS A 163 -16.54 8.65 2.62
N LYS A 164 -15.89 7.56 2.21
CA LYS A 164 -15.27 6.59 3.12
C LYS A 164 -13.78 6.49 2.89
N TRP A 165 -13.08 6.02 3.92
CA TRP A 165 -11.70 5.60 3.80
C TRP A 165 -11.65 4.20 3.23
N VAL A 166 -10.85 4.03 2.18
CA VAL A 166 -10.64 2.74 1.52
C VAL A 166 -9.16 2.48 1.39
N GLN A 167 -8.79 1.21 1.53
CA GLN A 167 -7.52 0.72 1.02
C GLN A 167 -7.78 0.06 -0.33
N VAL A 168 -6.90 0.38 -1.27
CA VAL A 168 -6.93 -0.12 -2.62
C VAL A 168 -5.58 -0.76 -2.91
N SER A 169 -5.59 -1.96 -3.49
CA SER A 169 -4.40 -2.52 -4.11
C SER A 169 -4.65 -2.85 -5.57
N GLY A 170 -3.65 -2.67 -6.41
CA GLY A 170 -3.75 -2.93 -7.85
C GLY A 170 -2.45 -2.60 -8.57
N TRP A 171 -2.42 -2.82 -9.88
CA TRP A 171 -1.26 -2.45 -10.67
C TRP A 171 -1.26 -0.96 -11.00
N LEU A 172 -0.09 -0.35 -11.02
CA LEU A 172 0.05 0.96 -11.64
C LEU A 172 -0.10 0.85 -13.17
N THR A 173 -0.73 1.86 -13.75
CA THR A 173 -0.77 2.07 -15.19
C THR A 173 -0.62 3.55 -15.48
N PHE A 174 0.31 3.92 -16.36
CA PHE A 174 0.41 5.30 -16.83
C PHE A 174 -0.55 5.52 -17.99
N ASP A 175 -1.57 6.35 -17.77
CA ASP A 175 -2.52 6.72 -18.81
C ASP A 175 -1.94 7.80 -19.73
N SER A 176 -1.25 7.32 -20.77
CA SER A 176 -0.69 8.21 -21.78
C SER A 176 -1.74 8.94 -22.62
N GLN A 177 -2.99 8.43 -22.69
CA GLN A 177 -4.04 9.06 -23.49
C GLN A 177 -4.56 10.34 -22.83
N HIS A 178 -4.58 10.40 -21.50
CA HIS A 178 -4.95 11.60 -20.74
C HIS A 178 -3.80 12.14 -19.91
N ALA A 179 -2.56 12.06 -20.42
CA ALA A 179 -1.40 12.67 -19.80
C ALA A 179 -1.48 14.20 -19.76
N ASN A 180 -2.25 14.85 -20.62
CA ASN A 180 -2.44 16.30 -20.59
C ASN A 180 -3.49 16.77 -19.56
N ALA A 181 -4.13 15.85 -18.83
CA ALA A 181 -5.22 16.15 -17.91
C ALA A 181 -4.86 15.98 -16.43
N ALA A 182 -3.55 15.89 -16.11
CA ALA A 182 -3.04 15.75 -14.76
C ALA A 182 -2.01 16.84 -14.42
N GLU A 183 -2.03 17.33 -13.17
CA GLU A 183 -1.10 18.36 -12.70
C GLU A 183 0.38 17.95 -12.78
N ASN A 184 0.69 16.67 -12.56
CA ASN A 184 2.07 16.17 -12.54
C ASN A 184 2.68 15.94 -13.94
N THR A 185 1.88 16.05 -15.00
CA THR A 185 2.32 15.91 -16.39
C THR A 185 2.06 17.18 -17.20
N ASN A 186 1.03 17.95 -16.83
CA ASN A 186 0.68 19.24 -17.42
C ASN A 186 0.34 20.30 -16.36
N PRO A 187 1.33 20.75 -15.56
CA PRO A 187 1.14 21.77 -14.51
C PRO A 187 0.27 22.98 -14.88
N GLY A 188 -0.79 23.23 -14.11
CA GLY A 188 -1.66 24.40 -14.31
C GLY A 188 -2.50 24.37 -15.59
N GLY A 189 -2.57 23.23 -16.28
CA GLY A 189 -3.42 23.03 -17.44
C GLY A 189 -4.90 23.22 -17.09
N ALA A 190 -5.61 24.04 -17.89
CA ALA A 190 -7.02 24.34 -17.65
C ALA A 190 -7.95 23.11 -17.70
N GLY A 191 -7.51 22.03 -18.35
CA GLY A 191 -8.24 20.76 -18.44
C GLY A 191 -7.86 19.74 -17.37
N ASN A 192 -7.06 20.11 -16.36
CA ASN A 192 -6.63 19.17 -15.33
C ASN A 192 -7.76 18.83 -14.38
N TRP A 193 -7.99 17.53 -14.20
CA TRP A 193 -9.03 17.01 -13.31
C TRP A 193 -8.49 15.96 -12.33
N ARG A 194 -7.18 15.74 -12.32
CA ARG A 194 -6.48 14.82 -11.41
C ARG A 194 -5.07 15.31 -11.11
N ALA A 195 -4.47 14.80 -10.04
CA ALA A 195 -3.09 15.15 -9.68
C ALA A 195 -2.07 14.42 -10.57
N THR A 196 -2.30 13.14 -10.81
CA THR A 196 -1.37 12.23 -11.50
C THR A 196 -2.06 11.52 -12.66
N ALA A 197 -1.32 11.24 -13.73
CA ALA A 197 -1.77 10.40 -14.83
C ALA A 197 -1.56 8.89 -14.56
N TRP A 198 -1.02 8.54 -13.38
CA TRP A 198 -0.96 7.16 -12.94
C TRP A 198 -2.30 6.73 -12.33
N GLU A 199 -2.81 5.63 -12.83
CA GLU A 199 -4.01 4.96 -12.36
C GLU A 199 -3.64 3.67 -11.64
N ILE A 200 -4.58 3.17 -10.83
CA ILE A 200 -4.46 1.85 -10.21
C ILE A 200 -5.62 0.98 -10.68
N HIS A 201 -5.32 -0.16 -11.30
CA HIS A 201 -6.27 -1.16 -11.77
C HIS A 201 -5.58 -2.44 -12.30
N PRO A 202 -6.26 -3.60 -12.33
CA PRO A 202 -7.48 -3.94 -11.61
C PRO A 202 -7.28 -3.78 -10.10
N VAL A 203 -8.38 -3.53 -9.39
CA VAL A 203 -8.30 -3.19 -7.97
C VAL A 203 -8.99 -4.19 -7.06
N THR A 204 -8.37 -4.38 -5.90
CA THR A 204 -9.07 -4.86 -4.70
C THR A 204 -9.40 -3.66 -3.83
N LEU A 205 -10.56 -3.69 -3.16
CA LEU A 205 -11.10 -2.57 -2.39
C LEU A 205 -11.56 -3.06 -1.02
N GLU A 206 -11.01 -2.46 0.04
CA GLU A 206 -11.43 -2.73 1.42
C GLU A 206 -11.78 -1.43 2.14
N VAL A 207 -12.94 -1.38 2.80
CA VAL A 207 -13.32 -0.24 3.64
C VAL A 207 -12.48 -0.25 4.93
N ARG A 208 -11.78 0.85 5.21
CA ARG A 208 -10.98 0.99 6.44
C ARG A 208 -11.70 1.90 7.44
N ARG A 209 -11.74 1.51 8.72
CA ARG A 209 -12.12 2.44 9.81
C ARG A 209 -10.95 3.42 10.00
N LYS A 210 -11.26 4.73 10.10
CA LYS A 210 -10.30 5.86 10.27
C LYS A 210 -9.21 5.61 11.34
N ALA A 211 -9.47 4.72 12.31
CA ALA A 211 -8.55 4.34 13.39
C ALA A 211 -7.28 3.58 12.96
N LYS A 212 -7.17 3.08 11.72
CA LYS A 212 -6.04 2.23 11.26
C LYS A 212 -5.26 2.80 10.05
N LEU A 213 -5.31 4.11 9.81
CA LEU A 213 -4.42 4.72 8.81
C LEU A 213 -2.98 4.68 9.35
N PRO A 214 -2.00 4.05 8.65
CA PRO A 214 -0.60 4.17 9.02
C PRO A 214 -0.22 5.66 8.93
N ARG A 215 0.32 6.25 10.00
CA ARG A 215 0.92 7.59 9.91
C ARG A 215 2.23 7.48 9.13
N LEU A 216 2.14 7.64 7.81
CA LEU A 216 3.29 7.61 6.92
C LEU A 216 4.14 8.88 7.08
N SER A 217 5.44 8.68 7.28
CA SER A 217 6.45 9.71 7.51
C SER A 217 6.53 10.69 6.33
N ALA A 218 6.65 12.00 6.63
CA ALA A 218 6.68 13.09 5.67
C ALA A 218 7.96 13.17 4.79
N LYS A 219 8.86 12.16 4.84
CA LYS A 219 10.16 12.24 4.15
C LYS A 219 10.15 11.90 2.64
N SER A 220 9.01 11.57 2.03
CA SER A 220 8.96 11.17 0.60
C SER A 220 8.83 12.32 -0.42
N ALA A 221 8.83 13.59 -0.01
CA ALA A 221 8.47 14.71 -0.90
C ALA A 221 9.64 15.65 -1.25
N ARG A 222 10.78 15.12 -1.68
CA ARG A 222 11.79 15.95 -2.36
C ARG A 222 12.24 15.29 -3.67
N ILE A 223 11.43 15.52 -4.71
CA ILE A 223 11.74 15.15 -6.09
C ILE A 223 12.55 16.31 -6.71
N PRO A 224 13.68 16.06 -7.40
CA PRO A 224 14.47 17.09 -8.04
C PRO A 224 13.65 17.85 -9.09
N GLN A 225 13.64 19.17 -9.00
CA GLN A 225 12.92 20.06 -9.91
C GLN A 225 13.72 20.21 -11.23
N PRO A 226 13.12 19.98 -12.41
CA PRO A 226 13.75 20.29 -13.68
C PRO A 226 13.93 21.81 -13.84
N LYS A 227 15.10 22.24 -14.32
CA LYS A 227 15.38 23.65 -14.64
C LYS A 227 14.47 24.11 -15.78
N GLY A 228 13.71 25.20 -15.58
CA GLY A 228 12.86 25.82 -16.61
C GLY A 228 11.35 25.88 -16.31
N TRP A 229 10.90 25.32 -15.19
CA TRP A 229 9.48 25.31 -14.79
C TRP A 229 9.21 26.41 -13.75
N HIS A 230 8.33 27.36 -14.07
CA HIS A 230 7.88 28.41 -13.16
C HIS A 230 6.49 28.05 -12.61
N TRP A 231 6.42 27.71 -11.33
CA TRP A 231 5.16 27.42 -10.64
C TRP A 231 4.53 28.71 -10.10
N ASN A 232 3.26 28.97 -10.41
CA ASN A 232 2.52 30.08 -9.83
C ASN A 232 2.37 29.87 -8.30
N ARG A 233 2.75 30.88 -7.51
CA ARG A 233 2.88 30.80 -6.04
C ARG A 233 1.55 30.73 -5.27
N GLU A 234 0.41 30.76 -5.95
CA GLU A 234 -0.90 30.80 -5.30
C GLU A 234 -1.34 29.44 -4.72
N ALA A 235 -0.68 28.34 -5.11
CA ALA A 235 -1.00 27.00 -4.64
C ALA A 235 -0.14 26.50 -3.44
N THR A 236 0.63 27.37 -2.78
CA THR A 236 1.49 26.98 -1.64
C THR A 236 0.92 27.26 -0.26
N ALA A 237 -0.32 27.75 -0.14
CA ALA A 237 -0.83 28.30 1.13
C ALA A 237 -1.53 27.32 2.10
N HIS A 238 -1.80 26.06 1.77
CA HIS A 238 -2.67 25.21 2.62
C HIS A 238 -2.03 23.95 3.24
N LEU A 239 -0.74 23.67 3.03
CA LEU A 239 -0.07 22.47 3.60
C LEU A 239 0.86 22.78 4.79
N GLY A 240 0.85 24.00 5.30
CA GLY A 240 1.75 24.44 6.37
C GLY A 240 1.01 24.82 7.66
N ALA A 241 0.47 23.85 8.41
CA ALA A 241 0.20 24.05 9.84
C ALA A 241 -0.10 22.72 10.56
N SER A 242 0.58 22.53 11.70
CA SER A 242 0.37 21.52 12.76
C SER A 242 1.14 20.20 12.64
N ILE A 243 2.46 20.25 12.87
CA ILE A 243 3.15 19.15 13.56
C ILE A 243 3.85 19.74 14.79
N ARG A 244 3.17 19.66 15.94
CA ARG A 244 3.80 19.84 17.24
C ARG A 244 4.63 18.59 17.54
N ILE A 245 5.91 18.82 17.77
CA ILE A 245 6.94 17.86 18.16
C ILE A 245 6.59 17.31 19.55
N GLY A 246 6.63 15.98 19.73
CA GLY A 246 6.45 15.39 21.06
C GLY A 246 6.30 13.87 21.16
N ALA A 247 6.01 13.13 20.09
CA ALA A 247 5.71 11.69 20.20
C ALA A 247 6.68 10.74 19.48
N GLN A 248 7.73 11.27 18.83
CA GLN A 248 8.51 10.54 17.83
C GLN A 248 9.66 9.69 18.40
N GLN A 249 10.03 9.83 19.67
CA GLN A 249 11.16 9.08 20.24
C GLN A 249 10.79 7.64 20.62
N ALA A 250 9.60 7.40 21.19
CA ALA A 250 9.21 6.06 21.68
C ALA A 250 8.97 5.03 20.55
N HIS A 251 8.53 5.48 19.37
CA HIS A 251 8.17 4.55 18.29
C HIS A 251 9.38 4.10 17.45
N LEU A 252 10.35 5.00 17.21
CA LEU A 252 11.65 4.65 16.62
C LEU A 252 12.43 3.70 17.54
N LEU A 253 12.37 3.95 18.86
CA LEU A 253 12.87 3.01 19.85
C LEU A 253 12.14 1.66 19.74
N SER A 254 10.80 1.60 19.63
CA SER A 254 10.09 0.31 19.53
C SER A 254 10.40 -0.50 18.26
N LEU A 255 10.72 0.15 17.14
CA LEU A 255 11.07 -0.53 15.89
C LEU A 255 12.49 -1.12 15.93
N VAL A 256 13.44 -0.36 16.48
CA VAL A 256 14.85 -0.80 16.61
C VAL A 256 15.02 -1.76 17.80
N LEU A 257 14.35 -1.48 18.93
CA LEU A 257 14.33 -2.36 20.09
C LEU A 257 13.52 -3.62 19.82
N GLY A 258 12.42 -3.59 19.07
CA GLY A 258 11.58 -4.77 18.86
C GLY A 258 12.29 -5.93 18.16
N ASP A 259 13.03 -5.63 17.09
CA ASP A 259 13.82 -6.65 16.38
C ASP A 259 15.20 -6.88 17.00
N GLY A 260 15.80 -5.86 17.65
CA GLY A 260 17.01 -6.03 18.46
C GLY A 260 16.79 -6.92 19.69
N MET A 261 15.66 -6.79 20.37
CA MET A 261 15.33 -7.55 21.59
C MET A 261 15.16 -9.04 21.30
N LYS A 262 14.65 -9.42 20.11
CA LYS A 262 14.56 -10.83 19.70
C LYS A 262 15.95 -11.47 19.61
N LEU A 263 16.92 -10.78 19.02
CA LEU A 263 18.30 -11.25 18.93
C LEU A 263 18.96 -11.32 20.31
N VAL A 264 18.71 -10.34 21.17
CA VAL A 264 19.18 -10.35 22.57
C VAL A 264 18.61 -11.52 23.35
N LEU A 265 17.30 -11.79 23.23
CA LEU A 265 16.63 -12.91 23.89
C LEU A 265 17.14 -14.26 23.40
N ILE A 266 17.40 -14.41 22.09
CA ILE A 266 18.01 -15.62 21.53
C ILE A 266 19.44 -15.79 22.07
N GLY A 267 20.25 -14.73 22.08
CA GLY A 267 21.62 -14.77 22.62
C GLY A 267 21.66 -15.12 24.10
N LEU A 268 20.77 -14.53 24.91
CA LEU A 268 20.61 -14.84 26.34
C LEU A 268 20.19 -16.30 26.55
N SER A 269 19.24 -16.79 25.76
CA SER A 269 18.77 -18.17 25.87
C SER A 269 19.89 -19.17 25.57
N ILE A 270 20.67 -18.92 24.50
CA ILE A 270 21.82 -19.75 24.13
C ILE A 270 22.90 -19.68 25.21
N GLY A 271 23.21 -18.48 25.71
CA GLY A 271 24.21 -18.30 26.77
C GLY A 271 23.84 -19.00 28.07
N LEU A 272 22.57 -18.96 28.46
CA LEU A 272 22.07 -19.63 29.66
C LEU A 272 22.17 -21.15 29.53
N VAL A 273 21.76 -21.70 28.38
CA VAL A 273 21.87 -23.14 28.08
C VAL A 273 23.33 -23.58 28.05
N ALA A 274 24.21 -22.81 27.39
CA ALA A 274 25.64 -23.09 27.33
C ALA A 274 26.30 -23.04 28.71
N SER A 275 25.96 -22.04 29.54
CA SER A 275 26.47 -21.92 30.91
C SER A 275 26.05 -23.11 31.76
N LEU A 276 24.77 -23.51 31.73
CA LEU A 276 24.29 -24.68 32.46
C LEU A 276 24.96 -25.97 31.98
N ALA A 277 25.09 -26.16 30.67
CA ALA A 277 25.77 -27.33 30.09
C ALA A 277 27.25 -27.37 30.53
N LEU A 278 27.93 -26.23 30.51
CA LEU A 278 29.34 -26.13 30.90
C LEU A 278 29.54 -26.34 32.40
N THR A 279 28.65 -25.81 33.26
CA THR A 279 28.70 -26.08 34.71
C THR A 279 28.52 -27.57 35.00
N ARG A 280 27.61 -28.25 34.28
CA ARG A 280 27.45 -29.72 34.43
C ARG A 280 28.65 -30.49 33.91
N PHE A 281 29.24 -30.05 32.80
CA PHE A 281 30.45 -30.66 32.24
C PHE A 281 31.64 -30.49 33.18
N VAL A 282 31.88 -29.28 33.68
CA VAL A 282 32.94 -28.97 34.64
C VAL A 282 32.73 -29.75 35.94
N ALA A 283 31.49 -29.85 36.45
CA ALA A 283 31.17 -30.71 37.60
C ALA A 283 31.45 -32.20 37.35
N SER A 284 31.34 -32.68 36.10
CA SER A 284 31.66 -34.06 35.73
C SER A 284 33.16 -34.32 35.57
N VAL A 285 33.96 -33.28 35.34
CA VAL A 285 35.43 -33.34 35.17
C VAL A 285 36.17 -32.94 36.46
N LEU A 286 35.47 -32.30 37.41
CA LEU A 286 36.01 -31.81 38.69
C LEU A 286 36.36 -32.89 39.73
N TYR A 287 36.45 -34.16 39.34
CA TYR A 287 37.37 -35.06 40.03
C TYR A 287 38.81 -34.66 39.67
N GLY A 288 39.33 -33.61 40.32
CA GLY A 288 40.77 -33.31 40.34
C GLY A 288 41.23 -31.92 39.87
N VAL A 289 40.32 -30.97 39.57
CA VAL A 289 40.71 -29.61 39.14
C VAL A 289 40.60 -28.63 40.30
N SER A 290 41.72 -27.99 40.67
CA SER A 290 41.78 -27.07 41.81
C SER A 290 40.90 -25.84 41.59
N SER A 291 40.18 -25.40 42.63
CA SER A 291 39.12 -24.37 42.61
C SER A 291 39.56 -22.95 42.20
N THR A 292 40.82 -22.78 41.80
CA THR A 292 41.47 -21.49 41.52
C THR A 292 42.40 -21.57 40.30
N ASP A 293 42.08 -22.32 39.26
CA ASP A 293 42.87 -22.31 38.02
C ASP A 293 42.61 -21.01 37.21
N PRO A 294 43.55 -20.05 37.18
CA PRO A 294 43.35 -18.76 36.53
C PRO A 294 43.22 -18.90 35.01
N ALA A 295 43.81 -19.94 34.41
CA ALA A 295 43.73 -20.16 32.97
C ALA A 295 42.30 -20.46 32.55
N THR A 296 41.59 -21.32 33.29
CA THR A 296 40.18 -21.64 33.06
C THR A 296 39.29 -20.40 33.18
N PHE A 297 39.50 -19.56 34.21
CA PHE A 297 38.75 -18.30 34.36
C PHE A 297 39.01 -17.33 33.21
N PHE A 298 40.26 -17.19 32.77
CA PHE A 298 40.64 -16.30 31.68
C PHE A 298 40.03 -16.74 30.34
N THR A 299 40.08 -18.05 30.02
CA THR A 299 39.49 -18.59 28.79
C THR A 299 37.98 -18.39 28.73
N VAL A 300 37.28 -18.62 29.85
CA VAL A 300 35.84 -18.40 29.93
C VAL A 300 35.49 -16.91 29.78
N ALA A 301 36.22 -16.02 30.46
CA ALA A 301 36.01 -14.58 30.35
C ALA A 301 36.21 -14.08 28.91
N LEU A 302 37.27 -14.54 28.22
CA LEU A 302 37.55 -14.17 26.84
C LEU A 302 36.45 -14.65 25.88
N LEU A 303 35.96 -15.87 26.07
CA LEU A 303 34.86 -16.43 25.27
C LEU A 303 33.58 -15.57 25.41
N PHE A 304 33.23 -15.16 26.63
CA PHE A 304 32.07 -14.29 26.86
C PHE A 304 32.22 -12.93 26.19
N VAL A 305 33.42 -12.34 26.21
CA VAL A 305 33.71 -11.08 25.51
C VAL A 305 33.50 -11.23 24.00
N CYS A 306 33.98 -12.32 23.39
CA CYS A 306 33.78 -12.58 21.96
C CYS A 306 32.30 -12.75 21.59
N ILE A 307 31.52 -13.46 22.42
CA ILE A 307 30.08 -13.64 22.21
C ILE A 307 29.35 -12.30 22.33
N ALA A 308 29.67 -11.49 23.33
CA ALA A 308 29.08 -10.17 23.53
C ALA A 308 29.39 -9.23 22.35
N LEU A 309 30.64 -9.23 21.86
CA LEU A 309 31.04 -8.47 20.68
C LEU A 309 30.26 -8.92 19.44
N ALA A 310 30.12 -10.22 19.19
CA ALA A 310 29.35 -10.73 18.05
C ALA A 310 27.85 -10.35 18.13
N ALA A 311 27.26 -10.45 19.32
CA ALA A 311 25.86 -10.09 19.57
C ALA A 311 25.60 -8.59 19.36
N CYS A 312 26.55 -7.73 19.71
CA CYS A 312 26.45 -6.28 19.52
C CYS A 312 26.82 -5.82 18.10
N TRP A 313 27.76 -6.50 17.44
CA TRP A 313 28.29 -6.10 16.13
C TRP A 313 27.29 -6.32 14.99
N ILE A 314 26.54 -7.43 15.01
CA ILE A 314 25.56 -7.75 13.95
C ILE A 314 24.45 -6.68 13.83
N PRO A 315 23.76 -6.25 14.93
CA PRO A 315 22.76 -5.18 14.84
C PRO A 315 23.40 -3.81 14.57
N ALA A 316 24.58 -3.51 15.13
CA ALA A 316 25.29 -2.26 14.86
C ALA A 316 25.66 -2.14 13.37
N HIS A 317 26.14 -3.22 12.75
CA HIS A 317 26.50 -3.25 11.33
C HIS A 317 25.27 -3.22 10.40
N ARG A 318 24.12 -3.77 10.83
CA ARG A 318 22.85 -3.61 10.10
C ARG A 318 22.34 -2.17 10.15
N ALA A 319 22.55 -1.47 11.26
CA ALA A 319 22.19 -0.07 11.41
C ALA A 319 23.08 0.88 10.58
N THR A 320 24.36 0.54 10.36
CA THR A 320 25.30 1.37 9.58
C THR A 320 25.20 1.22 8.05
N ARG A 321 24.44 0.24 7.53
CA ARG A 321 24.13 0.14 6.10
C ARG A 321 22.94 1.00 5.64
N VAL A 322 22.33 1.75 6.56
CA VAL A 322 21.39 2.84 6.25
C VAL A 322 22.21 4.12 6.11
N ASP A 323 22.21 4.72 4.92
CA ASP A 323 23.11 5.80 4.53
C ASP A 323 23.09 7.00 5.51
N PRO A 324 24.22 7.41 6.14
CA PRO A 324 24.23 8.34 7.29
C PRO A 324 24.10 9.82 6.95
N ILE A 325 23.92 10.19 5.67
CA ILE A 325 23.82 11.60 5.27
C ILE A 325 22.45 12.25 5.59
N ILE A 326 21.47 11.47 6.08
CA ILE A 326 20.13 11.98 6.45
C ILE A 326 20.04 12.43 7.93
N ALA A 327 21.05 12.16 8.75
CA ALA A 327 20.97 12.37 10.21
C ALA A 327 21.38 13.77 10.71
N LEU A 328 22.02 14.62 9.88
CA LEU A 328 22.74 15.81 10.39
C LEU A 328 22.25 17.18 9.89
N ARG A 329 21.08 17.30 9.25
CA ARG A 329 20.52 18.63 8.88
C ARG A 329 19.02 18.72 9.05
N CYS A 330 18.57 18.58 10.30
CA CYS A 330 17.25 19.03 10.74
C CYS A 330 17.40 19.65 12.14
N ASP A 331 17.94 20.87 12.19
CA ASP A 331 17.39 21.91 13.05
C ASP A 331 16.52 22.83 12.17
#